data_AF-A0A3D2F035-F1
#
_entry.id   AF-A0A3D2F035-F1
#
_cell.length_a   1.000
_cell.length_b   1.000
_cell.length_c   1.000
_cell.angle_alpha   90.00
_cell.angle_beta   90.00
_cell.angle_gamma   90.00
#
_symmetry.space_group_name_H-M   'P 1'
#
loop_
_entity.id
_entity.type
_entity.pdbx_description
1 polymer ?
#
loop_
_entity_poly.entity_id
_entity_poly.type
_entity_poly.pdbx_seq_one_letter_code
_entity_poly.pdbx_strand_id
1 'polypeptide(L)'
;TNMAGRGTDIKLEEGVTDLGGLCILGTERHEARRIDNQLRGRAGRQGDPGESVFFVSMEDDLMRLFGGDRLKSMMEKLKVPDDVPLE
;
A
#
# COMPACT_ATOMS: atom_id res chain seq x y z
N THR A 1 4.84 9.56 7.49
CA THR A 1 3.96 10.76 7.55
C THR A 1 2.59 10.38 7.06
N ASN A 2 1.53 10.91 7.67
CA ASN A 2 0.15 10.68 7.22
C ASN A 2 -0.11 11.37 5.85
N MET A 3 -1.34 11.79 5.59
CA MET A 3 -1.76 12.39 4.32
C MET A 3 -1.27 13.84 4.11
N ALA A 4 0.04 14.05 3.96
CA ALA A 4 0.60 15.34 3.57
C ALA A 4 0.08 15.79 2.19
N GLY A 5 -0.10 17.10 1.97
CA GLY A 5 -0.63 17.63 0.71
C GLY A 5 -2.04 17.14 0.38
N ARG A 6 -2.87 16.88 1.39
CA ARG A 6 -4.28 16.52 1.19
C ARG A 6 -5.06 17.73 0.68
N GLY A 7 -5.86 17.52 -0.36
CA GLY A 7 -6.66 18.57 -0.99
C GLY A 7 -5.97 19.21 -2.21
N THR A 8 -4.70 18.91 -2.44
CA THR A 8 -3.99 19.27 -3.68
C THR A 8 -4.07 18.13 -4.68
N ASP A 9 -4.47 18.45 -5.90
CA ASP A 9 -4.56 17.50 -7.00
C ASP A 9 -3.18 17.21 -7.59
N ILE A 10 -2.92 15.96 -7.98
CA ILE A 10 -1.68 15.56 -8.65
C ILE A 10 -2.01 15.38 -10.12
N LYS A 11 -1.57 16.33 -10.94
CA LYS A 11 -1.76 16.27 -12.39
C LYS A 11 -0.57 15.58 -13.03
N LEU A 12 -0.85 14.70 -13.98
CA LEU A 12 0.20 14.07 -14.78
C LEU A 12 0.70 15.06 -15.82
N GLU A 13 2.02 15.13 -15.99
CA GLU A 13 2.64 15.89 -17.07
C GLU A 13 2.61 15.10 -18.39
N GLU A 14 2.97 15.77 -19.48
CA GLU A 14 3.01 15.17 -20.81
C GLU A 14 3.94 13.93 -20.84
N GLY A 15 3.48 12.84 -21.47
CA GLY A 15 4.22 11.57 -21.56
C GLY A 15 4.18 10.68 -20.31
N VAL A 16 3.69 11.16 -19.16
CA VAL A 16 3.60 10.34 -17.94
C VAL A 16 2.50 9.26 -18.06
N THR A 17 1.43 9.55 -18.79
CA THR A 17 0.37 8.57 -19.08
C THR A 17 0.91 7.35 -19.84
N ASP A 18 1.84 7.57 -20.76
CA ASP A 18 2.45 6.51 -21.57
C ASP A 18 3.37 5.60 -20.74
N LEU A 19 3.84 6.09 -19.59
CA LEU A 19 4.62 5.34 -18.62
C LEU A 19 3.76 4.58 -17.59
N GLY A 20 2.43 4.65 -17.70
CA GLY A 20 1.50 4.01 -16.76
C GLY A 20 0.98 4.92 -15.63
N GLY A 21 1.33 6.21 -15.66
CA GLY A 21 0.77 7.21 -14.75
C GLY A 21 1.35 7.20 -13.34
N LEU A 22 0.57 7.70 -12.37
CA LEU A 22 1.02 7.82 -10.98
C LEU A 22 0.97 6.44 -10.29
N CYS A 23 2.13 5.98 -9.80
CA CYS A 23 2.22 4.82 -8.92
C CYS A 23 2.28 5.27 -7.45
N ILE A 24 1.37 4.74 -6.64
CA ILE A 24 1.31 4.96 -5.20
C ILE A 24 1.93 3.76 -4.49
N LEU A 25 2.99 4.00 -3.72
CA LEU A 25 3.60 2.99 -2.87
C LEU A 25 3.29 3.30 -1.40
N GLY A 26 2.44 2.47 -0.80
CA GLY A 26 2.19 2.49 0.64
C GLY A 26 3.21 1.61 1.34
N THR A 27 3.94 2.17 2.29
CA THR A 27 4.94 1.41 3.08
C THR A 27 4.32 0.68 4.26
N GLU A 28 3.10 1.05 4.65
CA GLU A 28 2.38 0.53 5.82
C GLU A 28 0.87 0.60 5.56
N ARG A 29 0.10 -0.05 6.43
CA ARG A 29 -1.37 0.02 6.46
C ARG A 29 -1.84 0.76 7.70
N HIS A 30 -2.88 1.57 7.53
CA HIS A 30 -3.50 2.26 8.65
C HIS A 30 -4.61 1.39 9.26
N GLU A 31 -4.86 1.56 10.56
CA GLU A 31 -5.99 0.93 11.26
C GLU A 31 -7.32 1.19 10.55
N ALA A 32 -7.53 2.43 10.11
CA ALA A 32 -8.68 2.82 9.34
C ALA A 32 -8.42 2.64 7.83
N ARG A 33 -9.05 1.63 7.22
CA ARG A 33 -9.03 1.40 5.77
C ARG A 33 -9.38 2.63 4.93
N ARG A 34 -10.18 3.56 5.47
CA ARG A 34 -10.53 4.83 4.82
C ARG A 34 -9.28 5.68 4.51
N ILE A 35 -8.22 5.60 5.32
CA ILE A 35 -6.98 6.36 5.10
C ILE A 35 -6.21 5.75 3.93
N ASP A 36 -6.07 4.43 3.88
CA ASP A 36 -5.45 3.73 2.76
C ASP A 36 -6.18 4.01 1.44
N ASN A 37 -7.52 4.00 1.47
CA ASN A 37 -8.32 4.32 0.28
C ASN A 37 -8.13 5.77 -0.19
N GLN A 38 -7.88 6.72 0.74
CA GLN A 38 -7.54 8.09 0.36
C GLN A 38 -6.18 8.17 -0.32
N LEU A 39 -5.21 7.34 0.11
CA LEU A 39 -3.90 7.27 -0.55
C LEU A 39 -4.03 6.66 -1.96
N ARG A 40 -4.80 5.57 -2.11
CA ARG A 40 -5.08 4.95 -3.42
C ARG A 40 -5.75 5.91 -4.39
N GLY A 41 -6.74 6.67 -3.91
CA GLY A 41 -7.49 7.62 -4.73
C GLY A 41 -6.69 8.85 -5.21
N ARG A 42 -5.40 8.94 -4.89
CA ARG A 42 -4.50 9.93 -5.48
C ARG A 42 -4.04 9.55 -6.89
N ALA A 43 -3.95 8.27 -7.22
CA ALA A 43 -3.69 7.79 -8.56
C ALA A 43 -4.99 7.59 -9.35
N GLY A 44 -4.87 7.46 -10.67
CA GLY A 44 -5.98 7.13 -11.57
C GLY A 44 -7.09 8.16 -11.64
N ARG A 45 -6.75 9.45 -11.50
CA ARG A 45 -7.75 10.54 -11.48
C ARG A 45 -8.26 10.81 -12.89
N GLN A 46 -9.56 11.12 -13.00
CA GLN A 46 -10.21 11.37 -14.30
C GLN A 46 -10.06 10.24 -15.35
N GLY A 47 -9.76 9.01 -14.90
CA GLY A 47 -9.52 7.88 -15.80
C GLY A 47 -8.08 7.76 -16.30
N ASP A 48 -7.17 8.58 -15.77
CA ASP A 48 -5.73 8.42 -16.01
C ASP A 48 -5.27 7.00 -15.60
N PRO A 49 -4.23 6.45 -16.26
CA PRO A 49 -3.58 5.25 -15.76
C PRO A 49 -2.91 5.53 -14.41
N GLY A 50 -2.82 4.50 -13.58
CA GLY A 50 -2.15 4.59 -12.30
C GLY A 50 -2.26 3.29 -11.52
N GLU A 51 -1.35 3.12 -10.58
CA GLU A 51 -1.26 1.91 -9.77
C GLU A 51 -1.16 2.27 -8.29
N SER A 52 -1.62 1.37 -7.43
CA SER A 52 -1.38 1.49 -6.00
C SER A 52 -0.94 0.15 -5.41
N VAL A 53 0.28 0.08 -4.92
CA VAL A 53 0.85 -1.09 -4.25
C VAL A 53 1.09 -0.74 -2.79
N PHE A 54 0.80 -1.69 -1.90
CA PHE A 54 1.11 -1.53 -0.48
C PHE A 54 1.92 -2.70 -0.01
N PHE A 55 3.02 -2.40 0.65
CA PHE A 55 3.86 -3.36 1.33
C PHE A 55 3.48 -3.37 2.80
N VAL A 56 3.44 -4.56 3.36
CA VAL A 56 3.12 -4.79 4.78
C VAL A 56 4.05 -5.88 5.27
N SER A 57 4.63 -5.66 6.45
CA SER A 57 5.40 -6.68 7.15
C SER A 57 4.55 -7.34 8.22
N MET A 58 4.80 -8.62 8.50
CA MET A 58 4.25 -9.31 9.66
C MET A 58 4.68 -8.67 10.99
N GLU A 59 5.77 -7.90 10.97
CA GLU A 59 6.28 -7.20 12.14
C GLU A 59 5.63 -5.84 12.39
N ASP A 60 4.80 -5.35 11.46
CA ASP A 60 4.13 -4.06 11.57
C ASP A 60 3.11 -4.05 12.73
N ASP A 61 2.93 -2.87 13.33
CA ASP A 61 2.06 -2.69 14.50
C ASP A 61 0.61 -3.12 14.23
N LEU A 62 0.11 -2.88 13.02
CA LEU A 62 -1.23 -3.34 12.61
C LEU A 62 -1.32 -4.87 12.64
N MET A 63 -0.32 -5.57 12.10
CA MET A 63 -0.34 -7.03 12.07
C MET A 63 -0.27 -7.60 13.48
N ARG A 64 0.52 -6.99 14.37
CA ARG A 64 0.57 -7.36 15.81
C ARG A 64 -0.81 -7.27 16.48
N LEU A 65 -1.56 -6.20 16.23
CA LEU A 65 -2.89 -5.98 16.81
C LEU A 65 -3.94 -6.98 16.32
N PHE A 66 -3.85 -7.47 15.08
CA PHE A 66 -4.84 -8.35 14.46
C PHE A 66 -4.48 -9.85 14.51
N GLY A 67 -3.50 -10.24 15.32
CA GLY A 67 -3.12 -11.64 15.53
C GLY A 67 -1.91 -12.09 14.72
N GLY A 68 -0.96 -11.18 14.47
CA GLY A 68 0.30 -11.43 13.80
C GLY A 68 1.05 -12.64 14.37
N ASP A 69 0.98 -12.87 15.67
CA ASP A 69 1.60 -14.04 16.32
C ASP A 69 1.04 -15.38 15.83
N ARG A 70 -0.28 -15.45 15.56
CA ARG A 70 -0.93 -16.67 15.03
C ARG A 70 -0.58 -16.88 13.56
N LEU A 71 -0.57 -15.81 12.78
CA LEU A 71 -0.15 -15.84 11.37
C LEU A 71 1.33 -16.23 11.24
N LYS A 72 2.20 -15.62 12.04
CA LYS A 72 3.63 -15.93 12.13
C LYS A 72 3.87 -17.39 12.51
N SER A 73 3.19 -17.88 13.55
CA SER A 73 3.25 -19.29 13.95
C SER A 73 2.80 -20.25 12.83
N MET A 74 1.89 -19.82 11.96
CA MET A 74 1.43 -20.62 10.82
C MET A 74 2.45 -20.60 9.67
N MET A 75 3.08 -19.45 9.42
CA MET A 75 4.14 -19.30 8.42
C MET A 75 5.41 -20.07 8.79
N GLU A 76 5.83 -20.02 10.06
CA GLU A 76 6.95 -20.81 10.59
C GLU A 76 6.72 -22.32 10.39
N LYS A 77 5.47 -22.78 10.60
CA LYS A 77 5.09 -24.18 10.34
C LYS A 77 5.11 -24.54 8.86
N LEU A 78 4.75 -23.60 7.99
CA LEU A 78 4.76 -23.76 6.54
C LEU A 78 6.17 -23.56 5.93
N LYS A 79 7.18 -23.18 6.74
CA LYS A 79 8.56 -22.88 6.31
C LYS A 79 8.62 -21.90 5.14
N VAL A 80 7.74 -20.91 5.13
CA VAL A 80 7.80 -19.83 4.13
C VAL A 80 9.03 -18.98 4.45
N PRO A 81 9.95 -18.76 3.49
CA PRO A 81 11.11 -17.89 3.70
C PRO A 81 10.69 -16.43 3.91
N ASP A 82 11.42 -15.69 4.74
CA ASP A 82 11.11 -14.29 5.09
C ASP A 82 11.25 -13.32 3.89
N ASP A 83 12.01 -13.72 2.87
CA ASP A 83 12.29 -12.95 1.67
C ASP A 83 11.28 -13.20 0.53
N VAL A 84 10.33 -14.11 0.73
CA VAL A 84 9.29 -14.39 -0.26
C VAL A 84 8.07 -13.49 0.00
N PRO A 85 7.72 -12.59 -0.93
CA PRO A 85 6.49 -11.81 -0.79
C PRO A 85 5.27 -12.71 -0.82
N LEU A 86 4.31 -12.42 0.06
CA LEU A 86 2.98 -13.01 0.04
C LEU A 86 2.03 -12.05 -0.67
N GLU A 87 1.34 -12.52 -1.71
CA GLU A 87 0.29 -11.78 -2.42
C GLU A 87 -1.12 -12.05 -1.88
#